data_AF-A0AA40S8I6-F1
#
_entry.id   AF-A0AA40S8I6-F1
#
_cell.length_a   1.000
_cell.length_b   1.000
_cell.length_c   1.000
_cell.angle_alpha   90.00
_cell.angle_beta   90.00
_cell.angle_gamma   90.00
#
_symmetry.space_group_name_H-M   'P 1'
#
loop_
_entity.id
_entity.type
_entity.pdbx_description
1 polymer ?
#
loop_
_entity_poly.entity_id
_entity_poly.type
_entity_poly.pdbx_seq_one_letter_code
_entity_poly.pdbx_strand_id
1 'polypeptide(L)'
;MFNNYYPALESSFCINEDRTVAIDIGDRQVLLTKHDGSPYFPLDNIDSYREIRDIDPIFIFEFLDGDNSCYVSIFDSNLVLLCENLQYGEPHYQELIGRCVALDLTNAVARLARRNNKGEESAIKSNRFQTASTAVRKLLAKLACEHALSEPYILNIESPKDVPPLFVQQCGVVRKISGEACIDLFTQRSAELFAGFISSNRMQVSDLSDGVPLDLSCVICMSEFHYAYCFNSSRGDRLIVIFVTTHHTAVMGVYYPESDIVIYNHTANDVMRECKNIASYIGFDARRSFLQNLFGYDMVIKGITKASPPFYVVRERHLGHHLWNELGGIHELLSKNLHLRIKILITAGTESEVYGKIDDIYPALKGRVIRYALRPEQFSDFAHKNNIIPFRYTTQSVNRSTASKIMLASDRTAPATDREILYQARQEKRAIVVLGIRLNDRTLEEPLPFFVATISKLNAICGPLLVVVDGYNAPNRASKLDVSLQNMIEAESEFFTQLTSYLVGLDVILVSNIGKSMSVSIFWAANSDFFVAIWGAGLAKYRWIANLPGVIVSSKWNIEQRADFRIYETSQYMDNPTPVIYPPASIISDSSFDVGGNRTDEPEGLRNFRVNLDGWLSFLDISCSQYRRETLNG
;
A
#
# COMPACT_ATOMS: atom_id res chain seq x y z
N MET A 1 47.82 7.39 -23.58
CA MET A 1 47.07 6.15 -23.88
C MET A 1 45.55 6.36 -24.03
N PHE A 2 45.04 7.60 -24.09
CA PHE A 2 43.62 7.91 -24.34
C PHE A 2 43.27 8.25 -25.80
N ASN A 3 44.26 8.35 -26.71
CA ASN A 3 44.04 8.81 -28.10
C ASN A 3 43.75 7.70 -29.13
N ASN A 4 43.62 6.44 -28.72
CA ASN A 4 43.57 5.32 -29.68
C ASN A 4 42.19 4.68 -29.90
N TYR A 5 41.10 5.16 -29.28
CA TYR A 5 39.81 4.46 -29.36
C TYR A 5 38.67 5.18 -30.09
N TYR A 6 38.69 6.51 -30.28
CA TYR A 6 37.65 7.19 -31.06
C TYR A 6 38.16 8.47 -31.74
N PRO A 7 38.57 8.43 -33.02
CA PRO A 7 38.95 9.62 -33.79
C PRO A 7 37.75 10.44 -34.30
N ALA A 8 36.51 9.96 -34.11
CA ALA A 8 35.33 10.47 -34.81
C ALA A 8 34.52 11.55 -34.06
N LEU A 9 35.01 12.09 -32.94
CA LEU A 9 34.20 12.99 -32.10
C LEU A 9 34.86 14.34 -31.76
N GLU A 10 35.84 14.80 -32.55
CA GLU A 10 36.29 16.20 -32.48
C GLU A 10 35.42 17.17 -33.31
N SER A 11 34.39 16.69 -34.03
CA SER A 11 33.60 17.51 -34.95
C SER A 11 32.09 17.34 -34.80
N SER A 12 31.51 17.63 -33.64
CA SER A 12 30.04 17.61 -33.50
C SER A 12 29.49 18.69 -32.57
N PHE A 13 30.06 19.89 -32.61
CA PHE A 13 29.39 21.09 -32.08
C PHE A 13 29.53 22.21 -33.11
N CYS A 14 28.53 22.39 -33.96
CA CYS A 14 28.37 23.61 -34.73
C CYS A 14 27.29 24.46 -34.06
N ILE A 15 27.70 25.60 -33.52
CA ILE A 15 26.78 26.66 -33.14
C ILE A 15 26.61 27.53 -34.39
N ASN A 16 25.45 27.43 -35.04
CA ASN A 16 25.12 28.36 -36.11
C ASN A 16 24.75 29.73 -35.54
N GLU A 17 24.91 30.80 -36.33
CA GLU A 17 24.74 32.19 -35.91
C GLU A 17 23.32 32.53 -35.39
N ASP A 18 22.35 31.66 -35.66
CA ASP A 18 20.95 31.72 -35.22
C ASP A 18 20.69 31.10 -33.83
N ARG A 19 21.74 30.64 -33.13
CA ARG A 19 21.68 30.04 -31.77
C ARG A 19 20.96 28.70 -31.68
N THR A 20 20.89 27.94 -32.76
CA THR A 20 20.39 26.57 -32.77
C THR A 20 21.46 25.60 -32.24
N VAL A 21 21.09 24.67 -31.36
CA VAL A 21 21.98 23.58 -30.90
C VAL A 21 21.49 22.27 -31.49
N ALA A 22 22.30 21.64 -32.33
CA ALA A 22 22.07 20.30 -32.85
C ALA A 22 22.78 19.26 -31.96
N ILE A 23 22.09 18.19 -31.59
CA ILE A 23 22.66 17.05 -30.86
C ILE A 23 22.39 15.79 -31.68
N ASP A 24 23.44 15.14 -32.17
CA ASP A 24 23.32 13.85 -32.87
C ASP A 24 23.26 12.72 -31.83
N ILE A 25 22.21 11.89 -31.90
CA ILE A 25 22.02 10.70 -31.08
C ILE A 25 21.79 9.52 -32.02
N GLY A 26 22.87 8.81 -32.34
CA GLY A 26 22.85 7.76 -33.36
C GLY A 26 22.59 8.33 -34.75
N ASP A 27 21.64 7.74 -35.48
CA ASP A 27 21.19 8.13 -36.82
C ASP A 27 20.08 9.21 -36.80
N ARG A 28 19.88 9.88 -35.66
CA ARG A 28 18.91 10.97 -35.50
C ARG A 28 19.57 12.24 -35.00
N GLN A 29 19.06 13.38 -35.45
CA GLN A 29 19.52 14.70 -35.07
C GLN A 29 18.41 15.44 -34.32
N VAL A 30 18.70 15.92 -33.11
CA VAL A 30 17.76 16.69 -32.28
C VAL A 30 18.15 18.17 -32.34
N LEU A 31 17.25 19.00 -32.84
CA LEU A 31 17.45 20.45 -32.97
C LEU A 31 16.73 21.21 -31.86
N LEU A 32 17.47 22.07 -31.17
CA LEU A 32 16.92 23.00 -30.17
C LEU A 32 16.95 24.43 -30.72
N THR A 33 15.80 24.94 -31.15
CA THR A 33 15.62 26.29 -31.72
C THR A 33 14.91 27.25 -30.75
N LYS A 34 15.18 28.55 -30.88
CA LYS A 34 14.48 29.63 -30.14
C LYS A 34 13.41 30.23 -31.05
N HIS A 35 12.14 30.18 -30.67
CA HIS A 35 11.05 30.81 -31.42
C HIS A 35 10.72 32.22 -30.92
N ASP A 36 10.56 33.15 -31.84
CA ASP A 36 10.21 34.57 -31.66
C ASP A 36 8.69 34.81 -31.79
N GLY A 37 7.95 34.38 -30.78
CA GLY A 37 6.81 35.12 -30.21
C GLY A 37 5.67 35.68 -31.09
N SER A 38 5.43 35.22 -32.32
CA SER A 38 4.29 35.70 -33.13
C SER A 38 3.20 34.61 -33.28
N PRO A 39 1.91 34.93 -33.03
CA PRO A 39 0.82 33.97 -33.13
C PRO A 39 0.34 33.83 -34.59
N TYR A 40 0.17 32.59 -35.05
CA TYR A 40 -0.57 32.27 -36.27
C TYR A 40 -1.91 31.60 -35.89
N PHE A 41 -2.99 32.12 -36.49
CA PHE A 41 -4.39 31.67 -36.52
C PHE A 41 -5.41 32.24 -35.51
N PRO A 42 -6.67 32.50 -35.95
CA PRO A 42 -7.75 33.06 -35.15
C PRO A 42 -8.43 31.97 -34.30
N LEU A 43 -8.79 32.33 -33.07
CA LEU A 43 -9.39 31.44 -32.07
C LEU A 43 -10.92 31.57 -32.07
N ASP A 44 -11.60 30.65 -32.74
CA ASP A 44 -13.06 30.49 -32.68
C ASP A 44 -13.44 29.16 -32.00
N ASN A 45 -13.25 29.07 -30.67
CA ASN A 45 -14.12 28.32 -29.74
C ASN A 45 -13.58 28.41 -28.31
N ILE A 46 -14.34 29.03 -27.40
CA ILE A 46 -13.89 29.41 -26.04
C ILE A 46 -14.44 28.51 -24.90
N ASP A 47 -15.23 27.48 -25.19
CA ASP A 47 -15.95 26.75 -24.13
C ASP A 47 -15.22 25.53 -23.52
N SER A 48 -14.13 25.05 -24.11
CA SER A 48 -13.43 23.83 -23.63
C SER A 48 -12.25 24.07 -22.67
N TYR A 49 -12.01 25.30 -22.21
CA TYR A 49 -10.81 25.63 -21.42
C TYR A 49 -11.05 26.13 -19.98
N ARG A 50 -12.28 26.01 -19.44
CA ARG A 50 -12.58 26.46 -18.07
C ARG A 50 -12.05 25.55 -16.94
N GLU A 51 -11.55 24.36 -17.23
CA GLU A 51 -11.06 23.41 -16.20
C GLU A 51 -9.54 23.47 -15.92
N ILE A 52 -8.75 24.29 -16.64
CA ILE A 52 -7.27 24.30 -16.52
C ILE A 52 -6.74 25.45 -15.65
N ARG A 53 -7.62 26.27 -15.03
CA ARG A 53 -7.18 27.47 -14.28
C ARG A 53 -6.55 27.21 -12.91
N ASP A 54 -6.62 25.99 -12.37
CA ASP A 54 -6.14 25.66 -11.02
C ASP A 54 -4.96 24.67 -10.98
N ILE A 55 -4.21 24.52 -12.10
CA ILE A 55 -3.02 23.64 -12.14
C ILE A 55 -1.75 24.50 -12.02
N ASP A 56 -0.93 24.20 -11.00
CA ASP A 56 0.41 24.76 -10.79
C ASP A 56 1.33 24.58 -12.02
N PRO A 57 2.37 25.43 -12.20
CA PRO A 57 3.03 25.62 -13.49
C PRO A 57 3.76 24.37 -14.00
N ILE A 58 3.58 24.07 -15.28
CA ILE A 58 4.02 22.85 -15.97
C ILE A 58 5.20 23.18 -16.90
N PHE A 59 6.19 22.30 -17.10
CA PHE A 59 7.18 22.45 -18.19
C PHE A 59 6.71 21.86 -19.49
N ILE A 60 7.15 22.47 -20.59
CA ILE A 60 6.79 22.04 -21.93
C ILE A 60 8.03 21.99 -22.81
N PHE A 61 8.29 20.82 -23.39
CA PHE A 61 9.35 20.61 -24.38
C PHE A 61 8.70 20.37 -25.75
N GLU A 62 9.23 21.05 -26.77
CA GLU A 62 8.91 20.84 -28.18
C GLU A 62 10.03 19.99 -28.80
N PHE A 63 9.66 18.87 -29.41
CA PHE A 63 10.56 18.04 -30.20
C PHE A 63 10.14 18.14 -31.67
N LEU A 64 11.10 18.42 -32.54
CA LEU A 64 10.92 18.36 -33.98
C LEU A 64 11.50 17.05 -34.50
N ASP A 65 10.68 16.24 -35.15
CA ASP A 65 11.17 15.12 -35.96
C ASP A 65 11.61 15.63 -37.34
N GLY A 66 12.36 14.83 -38.08
CA GLY A 66 12.97 15.19 -39.37
C GLY A 66 11.98 15.61 -40.47
N ASP A 67 10.68 15.48 -40.23
CA ASP A 67 9.58 15.89 -41.10
C ASP A 67 8.85 17.17 -40.63
N ASN A 68 9.41 17.90 -39.65
CA ASN A 68 8.84 19.10 -39.02
C ASN A 68 7.55 18.87 -38.19
N SER A 69 7.25 17.63 -37.81
CA SER A 69 6.19 17.36 -36.82
C SER A 69 6.62 17.87 -35.45
N CYS A 70 5.77 18.68 -34.79
CA CYS A 70 6.08 19.28 -33.48
C CYS A 70 5.34 18.56 -32.36
N TYR A 71 6.08 17.88 -31.48
CA TYR A 71 5.52 17.18 -30.33
C TYR A 71 5.69 18.01 -29.06
N VAL A 72 4.59 18.21 -28.34
CA VAL A 72 4.54 18.98 -27.11
C VAL A 72 4.29 18.04 -25.94
N SER A 73 5.17 18.03 -24.93
CA SER A 73 4.99 17.21 -23.72
C SER A 73 4.95 18.04 -22.45
N ILE A 74 4.00 17.70 -21.57
CA ILE A 74 3.66 18.36 -20.30
C ILE A 74 4.42 17.66 -19.17
N PHE A 75 5.16 18.42 -18.36
CA PHE A 75 5.95 17.93 -17.22
C PHE A 75 5.57 18.62 -15.91
N ASP A 76 5.61 17.85 -14.83
CA ASP A 76 5.24 18.18 -13.45
C ASP A 76 5.94 19.46 -12.91
N SER A 77 5.21 20.25 -12.11
CA SER A 77 5.65 21.49 -11.45
C SER A 77 6.88 21.33 -10.54
N ASN A 78 7.20 20.10 -10.14
CA ASN A 78 8.35 19.78 -9.31
C ASN A 78 9.72 19.98 -9.97
N LEU A 79 9.82 19.96 -11.31
CA LEU A 79 11.09 20.30 -12.00
C LEU A 79 11.46 21.80 -11.81
N VAL A 80 10.50 22.67 -11.46
CA VAL A 80 10.69 24.13 -11.33
C VAL A 80 11.49 24.39 -10.07
N LEU A 81 11.05 23.80 -8.98
CA LEU A 81 11.77 23.79 -7.71
C LEU A 81 13.19 23.23 -7.88
N LEU A 82 13.36 22.12 -8.61
CA LEU A 82 14.69 21.54 -8.82
C LEU A 82 15.61 22.43 -9.68
N CYS A 83 15.09 23.03 -10.75
CA CYS A 83 15.87 23.94 -11.63
C CYS A 83 16.20 25.28 -10.97
N GLU A 84 15.29 25.84 -10.19
CA GLU A 84 15.53 27.07 -9.42
C GLU A 84 16.60 26.82 -8.34
N ASN A 85 16.53 25.68 -7.64
CA ASN A 85 17.50 25.30 -6.62
C ASN A 85 18.90 24.96 -7.17
N LEU A 86 18.98 24.41 -8.39
CA LEU A 86 20.23 24.18 -9.13
C LEU A 86 21.07 25.45 -9.32
N GLN A 87 20.43 26.61 -9.33
CA GLN A 87 21.10 27.90 -9.53
C GLN A 87 21.73 28.44 -8.23
N TYR A 88 21.32 27.95 -7.06
CA TYR A 88 21.69 28.50 -5.74
C TYR A 88 22.39 27.51 -4.80
N GLY A 89 22.56 26.23 -5.17
CA GLY A 89 23.28 25.23 -4.36
C GLY A 89 24.81 25.26 -4.50
N GLU A 90 25.56 24.65 -3.57
CA GLU A 90 27.01 24.45 -3.73
C GLU A 90 27.33 23.50 -4.91
N PRO A 91 28.52 23.60 -5.55
CA PRO A 91 28.82 22.88 -6.80
C PRO A 91 28.56 21.37 -6.78
N HIS A 92 28.88 20.69 -5.68
CA HIS A 92 28.59 19.25 -5.54
C HIS A 92 27.08 18.96 -5.57
N TYR A 93 26.26 19.82 -4.95
CA TYR A 93 24.81 19.67 -4.92
C TYR A 93 24.20 20.00 -6.28
N GLN A 94 24.74 20.99 -6.97
CA GLN A 94 24.35 21.31 -8.35
C GLN A 94 24.60 20.11 -9.28
N GLU A 95 25.74 19.42 -9.14
CA GLU A 95 26.02 18.23 -9.93
C GLU A 95 25.06 17.07 -9.59
N LEU A 96 24.81 16.81 -8.32
CA LEU A 96 23.92 15.73 -7.87
C LEU A 96 22.45 15.96 -8.28
N ILE A 97 21.91 17.15 -8.00
CA ILE A 97 20.57 17.56 -8.43
C ILE A 97 20.50 17.55 -9.95
N GLY A 98 21.56 18.00 -10.62
CA GLY A 98 21.68 17.99 -12.06
C GLY A 98 21.61 16.57 -12.65
N ARG A 99 22.28 15.58 -12.05
CA ARG A 99 22.27 14.16 -12.47
C ARG A 99 20.89 13.53 -12.34
N CYS A 100 20.12 13.93 -11.32
CA CYS A 100 18.77 13.41 -11.13
C CYS A 100 17.75 14.04 -12.08
N VAL A 101 17.76 15.37 -12.25
CA VAL A 101 16.91 16.06 -13.24
C VAL A 101 17.21 15.54 -14.65
N ALA A 102 18.49 15.31 -14.94
CA ALA A 102 18.97 14.66 -16.14
C ALA A 102 18.38 13.25 -16.36
N LEU A 103 18.38 12.38 -15.34
CA LEU A 103 17.76 11.05 -15.44
C LEU A 103 16.27 11.16 -15.76
N ASP A 104 15.54 12.03 -15.06
CA ASP A 104 14.10 12.18 -15.25
C ASP A 104 13.76 12.65 -16.66
N LEU A 105 14.58 13.57 -17.19
CA LEU A 105 14.53 14.00 -18.57
C LEU A 105 14.78 12.81 -19.52
N THR A 106 15.86 12.06 -19.32
CA THR A 106 16.24 10.90 -20.15
C THR A 106 15.16 9.80 -20.12
N ASN A 107 14.62 9.47 -18.95
CA ASN A 107 13.55 8.47 -18.78
C ASN A 107 12.23 8.92 -19.39
N ALA A 108 11.90 10.21 -19.31
CA ALA A 108 10.73 10.75 -19.97
C ALA A 108 10.88 10.70 -21.50
N VAL A 109 12.04 11.10 -22.02
CA VAL A 109 12.40 10.99 -23.44
C VAL A 109 12.34 9.52 -23.91
N ALA A 110 12.88 8.58 -23.14
CA ALA A 110 12.83 7.15 -23.46
C ALA A 110 11.39 6.58 -23.42
N ARG A 111 10.55 7.02 -22.48
CA ARG A 111 9.12 6.65 -22.43
C ARG A 111 8.33 7.22 -23.60
N LEU A 112 8.65 8.43 -24.03
CA LEU A 112 8.08 9.08 -25.22
C LEU A 112 8.46 8.32 -26.50
N ALA A 113 9.75 7.99 -26.66
CA ALA A 113 10.21 7.18 -27.79
C ALA A 113 9.49 5.82 -27.90
N ARG A 114 9.10 5.22 -26.76
CA ARG A 114 8.31 3.96 -26.72
C ARG A 114 6.82 4.16 -26.99
N ARG A 115 6.25 5.33 -26.67
CA ARG A 115 4.82 5.67 -26.88
C ARG A 115 4.54 6.20 -28.28
N ASN A 116 5.53 6.79 -28.97
CA ASN A 116 5.43 7.33 -30.32
C ASN A 116 5.10 6.31 -31.44
N ASN A 117 4.88 5.04 -31.11
CA ASN A 117 4.24 4.08 -32.02
C ASN A 117 2.71 4.24 -32.15
N LYS A 118 2.07 5.24 -31.50
CA LYS A 118 0.59 5.36 -31.47
C LYS A 118 -0.04 6.73 -31.81
N GLY A 119 0.73 7.70 -32.31
CA GLY A 119 0.21 8.87 -33.07
C GLY A 119 -1.01 9.62 -32.52
N GLU A 120 -0.90 10.32 -31.39
CA GLU A 120 -1.90 11.33 -30.97
C GLU A 120 -1.23 12.63 -30.49
N GLU A 121 -1.73 13.77 -30.96
CA GLU A 121 -1.23 15.13 -30.71
C GLU A 121 -2.19 15.95 -29.81
N SER A 122 -1.65 16.73 -28.86
CA SER A 122 -2.29 17.95 -28.34
C SER A 122 -1.26 18.91 -27.73
N ALA A 123 -1.45 20.23 -27.91
CA ALA A 123 -0.48 21.27 -27.57
C ALA A 123 -1.03 22.30 -26.54
N ILE A 124 -0.23 22.63 -25.53
CA ILE A 124 -0.37 23.80 -24.63
C ILE A 124 1.04 24.39 -24.42
N LYS A 125 1.21 25.70 -24.15
CA LYS A 125 2.53 26.39 -23.99
C LYS A 125 2.79 26.85 -22.54
N SER A 126 4.05 26.78 -22.07
CA SER A 126 4.50 27.30 -20.76
C SER A 126 5.89 27.96 -20.84
N ASN A 127 6.04 29.13 -20.20
CA ASN A 127 7.13 30.10 -20.38
C ASN A 127 8.37 29.94 -19.45
N ARG A 128 8.45 28.93 -18.56
CA ARG A 128 9.44 28.94 -17.45
C ARG A 128 10.75 28.16 -17.65
N PHE A 129 10.92 27.29 -18.65
CA PHE A 129 12.25 26.67 -18.91
C PHE A 129 13.25 27.65 -19.54
N GLN A 130 12.73 28.66 -20.24
CA GLN A 130 13.55 29.70 -20.88
C GLN A 130 14.25 30.60 -19.85
N THR A 131 13.75 30.67 -18.61
CA THR A 131 14.31 31.51 -17.54
C THR A 131 15.48 30.86 -16.78
N ALA A 132 15.71 29.55 -16.92
CA ALA A 132 16.91 28.91 -16.36
C ALA A 132 18.18 29.43 -17.07
N SER A 133 19.28 29.59 -16.32
CA SER A 133 20.53 30.07 -16.92
C SER A 133 21.07 29.07 -17.95
N THR A 134 21.76 29.58 -18.98
CA THR A 134 22.39 28.72 -20.00
C THR A 134 23.40 27.73 -19.41
N ALA A 135 24.03 28.08 -18.28
CA ALA A 135 24.93 27.19 -17.55
C ALA A 135 24.18 25.99 -16.93
N VAL A 136 23.01 26.23 -16.31
CA VAL A 136 22.16 25.17 -15.73
C VAL A 136 21.64 24.26 -16.84
N ARG A 137 21.18 24.81 -17.97
CA ARG A 137 20.73 24.00 -19.12
C ARG A 137 21.84 23.12 -19.69
N LYS A 138 23.07 23.64 -19.82
CA LYS A 138 24.23 22.88 -20.28
C LYS A 138 24.66 21.79 -19.29
N LEU A 139 24.60 22.07 -17.99
CA LEU A 139 24.88 21.09 -16.94
C LEU A 139 23.87 19.94 -16.99
N LEU A 140 22.57 20.25 -17.07
CA LEU A 140 21.51 19.25 -17.19
C LEU A 140 21.65 18.37 -18.43
N ALA A 141 21.94 18.96 -19.59
CA ALA A 141 22.17 18.21 -20.82
C ALA A 141 23.42 17.30 -20.72
N LYS A 142 24.52 17.81 -20.18
CA LYS A 142 25.74 17.03 -19.96
C LYS A 142 25.48 15.83 -19.05
N LEU A 143 24.81 16.05 -17.92
CA LEU A 143 24.52 15.01 -16.94
C LEU A 143 23.49 13.99 -17.46
N ALA A 144 22.55 14.41 -18.32
CA ALA A 144 21.61 13.51 -19.00
C ALA A 144 22.32 12.58 -19.96
N CYS A 145 23.31 13.08 -20.71
CA CYS A 145 24.16 12.27 -21.56
C CYS A 145 25.07 11.35 -20.74
N GLU A 146 25.74 11.84 -19.70
CA GLU A 146 26.56 11.00 -18.82
C GLU A 146 25.75 9.87 -18.19
N HIS A 147 24.49 10.14 -17.83
CA HIS A 147 23.64 9.15 -17.22
C HIS A 147 23.02 8.17 -18.21
N ALA A 148 22.66 8.62 -19.42
CA ALA A 148 22.29 7.73 -20.52
C ALA A 148 23.41 6.76 -20.90
N LEU A 149 24.66 7.10 -20.56
CA LEU A 149 25.85 6.29 -20.80
C LEU A 149 26.33 5.51 -19.56
N SER A 150 25.75 5.74 -18.38
CA SER A 150 26.11 5.04 -17.13
C SER A 150 24.86 4.38 -16.53
N GLU A 151 24.61 3.14 -16.92
CA GLU A 151 23.62 2.32 -16.22
C GLU A 151 24.19 1.96 -14.84
N PRO A 152 23.44 2.18 -13.74
CA PRO A 152 23.83 1.65 -12.44
C PRO A 152 23.96 0.13 -12.56
N TYR A 153 24.96 -0.46 -11.89
CA TYR A 153 25.12 -1.90 -11.90
C TYR A 153 24.00 -2.52 -11.06
N ILE A 154 22.96 -2.97 -11.76
CA ILE A 154 21.79 -3.60 -11.15
C ILE A 154 22.02 -5.10 -11.10
N LEU A 155 22.00 -5.65 -9.90
CA LEU A 155 22.04 -7.09 -9.69
C LEU A 155 20.70 -7.63 -9.18
N ASN A 156 20.14 -8.59 -9.94
CA ASN A 156 18.99 -9.38 -9.55
C ASN A 156 19.43 -10.73 -8.95
N ILE A 157 19.01 -11.03 -7.72
CA ILE A 157 19.25 -12.33 -7.07
C ILE A 157 17.95 -13.14 -7.07
N GLU A 158 17.88 -14.20 -7.87
CA GLU A 158 16.68 -15.03 -8.05
C GLU A 158 16.66 -16.31 -7.21
N SER A 159 17.82 -16.86 -6.82
CA SER A 159 17.91 -18.12 -6.07
C SER A 159 19.25 -18.28 -5.32
N PRO A 160 19.29 -18.94 -4.13
CA PRO A 160 20.51 -19.17 -3.35
C PRO A 160 21.62 -19.92 -4.08
N LYS A 161 21.28 -20.75 -5.06
CA LYS A 161 22.23 -21.64 -5.74
C LYS A 161 22.94 -20.98 -6.92
N ASP A 162 22.47 -19.79 -7.32
CA ASP A 162 22.86 -19.14 -8.57
C ASP A 162 23.63 -17.83 -8.35
N VAL A 163 24.08 -17.55 -7.12
CA VAL A 163 24.86 -16.33 -6.81
C VAL A 163 26.36 -16.67 -6.82
N PRO A 164 27.08 -16.51 -7.96
CA PRO A 164 28.54 -16.56 -7.94
C PRO A 164 29.07 -15.45 -7.02
N PRO A 165 30.29 -15.61 -6.45
CA PRO A 165 30.99 -14.53 -5.77
C PRO A 165 30.98 -13.27 -6.64
N LEU A 166 30.26 -12.24 -6.20
CA LEU A 166 30.17 -11.00 -6.94
C LEU A 166 31.46 -10.23 -6.79
N PHE A 167 32.23 -10.11 -7.86
CA PHE A 167 33.38 -9.23 -7.95
C PHE A 167 32.93 -7.96 -8.67
N VAL A 168 32.57 -6.92 -7.92
CA VAL A 168 32.17 -5.65 -8.54
C VAL A 168 33.41 -4.81 -8.77
N GLN A 169 33.76 -4.58 -10.04
CA GLN A 169 34.92 -3.80 -10.45
C GLN A 169 34.47 -2.44 -11.01
N GLN A 170 34.36 -1.44 -10.14
CA GLN A 170 34.32 -0.03 -10.54
C GLN A 170 35.30 0.76 -9.66
N CYS A 171 36.01 1.72 -10.25
CA CYS A 171 37.03 2.55 -9.58
C CYS A 171 38.24 1.80 -8.97
N GLY A 172 38.58 0.61 -9.47
CA GLY A 172 39.81 -0.11 -9.09
C GLY A 172 39.72 -0.90 -7.77
N VAL A 173 38.57 -0.92 -7.10
CA VAL A 173 38.34 -1.76 -5.92
C VAL A 173 37.37 -2.87 -6.29
N VAL A 174 37.86 -4.10 -6.39
CA VAL A 174 36.99 -5.27 -6.55
C VAL A 174 36.44 -5.65 -5.17
N ARG A 175 35.15 -5.41 -4.93
CA ARG A 175 34.49 -5.90 -3.70
C ARG A 175 33.85 -7.24 -3.96
N LYS A 176 34.16 -8.23 -3.10
CA LYS A 176 33.47 -9.51 -3.05
C LYS A 176 32.24 -9.38 -2.15
N ILE A 177 31.04 -9.55 -2.70
CA ILE A 177 29.80 -9.57 -1.90
C ILE A 177 29.40 -11.02 -1.67
N SER A 178 29.16 -11.39 -0.42
CA SER A 178 28.71 -12.74 -0.08
C SER A 178 27.23 -12.91 -0.44
N GLY A 179 26.92 -13.85 -1.33
CA GLY A 179 25.53 -14.22 -1.64
C GLY A 179 24.77 -14.68 -0.40
N GLU A 180 25.42 -15.42 0.50
CA GLU A 180 24.83 -15.86 1.77
C GLU A 180 24.51 -14.67 2.68
N ALA A 181 25.37 -13.66 2.78
CA ALA A 181 25.09 -12.48 3.59
C ALA A 181 23.92 -11.66 3.03
N CYS A 182 23.81 -11.55 1.69
CA CYS A 182 22.65 -10.93 1.06
C CYS A 182 21.37 -11.68 1.41
N ILE A 183 21.39 -13.02 1.28
CA ILE A 183 20.26 -13.88 1.61
C ILE A 183 19.92 -13.72 3.08
N ASP A 184 20.89 -13.77 3.97
CA ASP A 184 20.68 -13.58 5.40
C ASP A 184 20.06 -12.21 5.67
N LEU A 185 20.50 -11.12 5.05
CA LEU A 185 19.85 -9.81 5.25
C LEU A 185 18.43 -9.75 4.67
N PHE A 186 18.18 -10.36 3.50
CA PHE A 186 16.85 -10.39 2.87
C PHE A 186 15.89 -11.38 3.53
N THR A 187 16.40 -12.41 4.20
CA THR A 187 15.64 -13.48 4.87
C THR A 187 15.58 -13.29 6.38
N GLN A 188 16.51 -12.52 6.96
CA GLN A 188 16.48 -12.10 8.34
C GLN A 188 15.14 -11.44 8.53
N ARG A 189 14.36 -12.03 9.42
CA ARG A 189 13.03 -11.52 9.71
C ARG A 189 13.25 -10.10 10.21
N SER A 190 12.77 -9.09 9.50
CA SER A 190 12.90 -7.69 9.91
C SER A 190 12.48 -7.50 11.38
N ALA A 191 11.53 -8.32 11.85
CA ALA A 191 11.16 -8.51 13.25
C ALA A 191 12.35 -8.69 14.22
N GLU A 192 13.34 -9.51 13.88
CA GLU A 192 14.54 -9.76 14.69
C GLU A 192 15.47 -8.54 14.71
N LEU A 193 15.68 -7.91 13.55
CA LEU A 193 16.46 -6.67 13.46
C LEU A 193 15.85 -5.57 14.34
N PHE A 194 14.52 -5.37 14.26
CA PHE A 194 13.82 -4.40 15.09
C PHE A 194 13.80 -4.80 16.57
N ALA A 195 13.66 -6.09 16.90
CA ALA A 195 13.74 -6.55 18.28
C ALA A 195 15.12 -6.28 18.88
N GLY A 196 16.20 -6.54 18.13
CA GLY A 196 17.57 -6.18 18.47
C GLY A 196 17.74 -4.67 18.66
N PHE A 197 17.18 -3.87 17.76
CA PHE A 197 17.20 -2.42 17.87
C PHE A 197 16.51 -1.92 19.14
N ILE A 198 15.29 -2.38 19.41
CA ILE A 198 14.51 -1.92 20.56
C ILE A 198 15.20 -2.35 21.89
N SER A 199 15.75 -3.57 21.94
CA SER A 199 16.39 -4.11 23.14
C SER A 199 17.77 -3.52 23.44
N SER A 200 18.53 -3.09 22.44
CA SER A 200 19.87 -2.51 22.62
C SER A 200 19.94 -0.99 22.43
N ASN A 201 18.89 -0.38 21.89
CA ASN A 201 18.88 0.99 21.38
C ASN A 201 19.95 1.24 20.28
N ARG A 202 20.44 0.17 19.64
CA ARG A 202 21.37 0.19 18.51
C ARG A 202 20.86 -0.76 17.45
N MET A 203 20.57 -0.25 16.26
CA MET A 203 20.29 -1.11 15.13
C MET A 203 21.60 -1.38 14.43
N GLN A 204 21.94 -2.67 14.30
CA GLN A 204 23.15 -3.12 13.64
C GLN A 204 22.82 -4.09 12.52
N VAL A 205 23.50 -3.93 11.40
CA VAL A 205 23.50 -4.90 10.30
C VAL A 205 24.94 -5.29 10.00
N SER A 206 25.18 -6.46 9.42
CA SER A 206 26.53 -6.83 8.98
C SER A 206 26.75 -6.30 7.56
N ASP A 207 27.93 -5.73 7.30
CA ASP A 207 28.34 -5.38 5.94
C ASP A 207 28.37 -6.63 5.06
N LEU A 208 27.72 -6.61 3.89
CA LEU A 208 27.63 -7.78 3.01
C LEU A 208 28.98 -8.16 2.36
N SER A 209 29.98 -7.28 2.42
CA SER A 209 31.30 -7.50 1.84
C SER A 209 32.27 -8.19 2.79
N ASP A 210 32.31 -7.80 4.06
CA ASP A 210 33.29 -8.29 5.04
C ASP A 210 32.70 -8.72 6.39
N GLY A 211 31.38 -8.62 6.56
CA GLY A 211 30.66 -9.03 7.77
C GLY A 211 30.85 -8.09 8.97
N VAL A 212 31.53 -6.95 8.80
CA VAL A 212 31.74 -6.00 9.91
C VAL A 212 30.39 -5.40 10.35
N PRO A 213 30.09 -5.36 11.66
CA PRO A 213 28.87 -4.71 12.14
C PRO A 213 28.86 -3.21 11.81
N LEU A 214 27.76 -2.75 11.23
CA LEU A 214 27.48 -1.36 10.90
C LEU A 214 26.39 -0.83 11.84
N ASP A 215 26.59 0.36 12.39
CA ASP A 215 25.59 1.02 13.24
C ASP A 215 24.68 1.92 12.40
N LEU A 216 23.38 1.92 12.73
CA LEU A 216 22.41 2.86 12.17
C LEU A 216 22.82 4.29 12.48
N SER A 217 23.02 5.09 11.43
CA SER A 217 23.36 6.50 11.52
C SER A 217 22.14 7.40 11.39
N CYS A 218 21.27 7.14 10.42
CA CYS A 218 20.02 7.88 10.23
C CYS A 218 18.96 7.06 9.48
N VAL A 219 17.73 7.58 9.42
CA VAL A 219 16.64 7.02 8.61
C VAL A 219 16.10 8.09 7.68
N ILE A 220 16.02 7.75 6.40
CA ILE A 220 15.33 8.53 5.38
C ILE A 220 13.92 7.98 5.27
N CYS A 221 12.97 8.69 5.86
CA CYS A 221 11.55 8.46 5.63
C CYS A 221 11.22 8.91 4.20
N MET A 222 10.73 8.02 3.35
CA MET A 222 10.26 8.37 1.99
C MET A 222 8.73 8.46 1.97
N SER A 223 8.09 7.52 2.65
CA SER A 223 6.66 7.56 2.96
C SER A 223 6.41 6.84 4.28
N GLU A 224 5.16 6.78 4.70
CA GLU A 224 4.74 5.99 5.86
C GLU A 224 4.84 4.47 5.70
N PHE A 225 5.17 3.99 4.50
CA PHE A 225 5.42 2.57 4.21
C PHE A 225 6.84 2.28 3.71
N HIS A 226 7.66 3.31 3.45
CA HIS A 226 8.95 3.14 2.80
C HIS A 226 10.02 3.93 3.54
N TYR A 227 11.04 3.23 4.03
CA TYR A 227 12.11 3.79 4.85
C TYR A 227 13.46 3.30 4.35
N ALA A 228 14.44 4.19 4.23
CA ALA A 228 15.83 3.80 3.98
C ALA A 228 16.67 4.03 5.25
N TYR A 229 17.17 2.96 5.83
CA TYR A 229 18.01 2.98 7.01
C TYR A 229 19.46 3.09 6.56
N CYS A 230 20.12 4.15 6.98
CA CYS A 230 21.50 4.41 6.61
C CYS A 230 22.41 3.93 7.73
N PHE A 231 23.41 3.13 7.40
CA PHE A 231 24.39 2.57 8.31
C PHE A 231 25.77 3.08 7.94
N ASN A 232 26.57 3.40 8.94
CA ASN A 232 27.96 3.81 8.71
C ASN A 232 28.89 2.70 9.18
N SER A 233 29.88 2.37 8.36
CA SER A 233 30.99 1.52 8.78
C SER A 233 31.99 2.31 9.62
N SER A 234 32.74 1.58 10.43
CA SER A 234 33.91 2.12 11.14
C SER A 234 35.01 2.63 10.20
N ARG A 235 34.97 2.25 8.92
CA ARG A 235 35.92 2.68 7.87
C ARG A 235 35.47 3.94 7.12
N GLY A 236 34.27 4.44 7.39
CA GLY A 236 33.69 5.60 6.71
C GLY A 236 32.83 5.28 5.50
N ASP A 237 32.83 4.02 5.02
CA ASP A 237 31.88 3.54 3.99
C ASP A 237 30.45 3.58 4.53
N ARG A 238 29.48 3.92 3.69
CA ARG A 238 28.05 3.96 4.02
C ARG A 238 27.33 2.78 3.36
N LEU A 239 26.40 2.19 4.10
CA LEU A 239 25.46 1.20 3.59
C LEU A 239 24.04 1.72 3.77
N ILE A 240 23.26 1.79 2.70
CA ILE A 240 21.86 2.18 2.79
C ILE A 240 21.01 0.92 2.58
N VAL A 241 20.32 0.49 3.62
CA VAL A 241 19.38 -0.63 3.54
C VAL A 241 17.98 -0.07 3.35
N ILE A 242 17.36 -0.41 2.22
CA ILE A 242 16.04 0.07 1.83
C ILE A 242 14.99 -0.95 2.29
N PHE A 243 14.15 -0.53 3.22
CA PHE A 243 13.02 -1.30 3.72
C PHE A 243 11.74 -0.84 3.06
N VAL A 244 10.90 -1.82 2.73
CA VAL A 244 9.51 -1.58 2.33
C VAL A 244 8.58 -2.33 3.25
N THR A 245 7.56 -1.60 3.65
CA THR A 245 6.60 -1.98 4.65
C THR A 245 5.23 -1.69 4.08
N THR A 246 4.80 -2.41 3.05
CA THR A 246 3.40 -2.32 2.59
C THR A 246 2.54 -3.18 3.50
N HIS A 247 2.51 -4.49 3.24
CA HIS A 247 1.77 -5.47 4.04
C HIS A 247 2.66 -6.21 5.03
N HIS A 248 3.92 -6.43 4.67
CA HIS A 248 4.96 -7.01 5.50
C HIS A 248 6.17 -6.10 5.52
N THR A 249 6.93 -6.15 6.60
CA THR A 249 8.21 -5.44 6.67
C THR A 249 9.31 -6.31 6.09
N ALA A 250 9.81 -5.93 4.93
CA ALA A 250 10.92 -6.62 4.26
C ALA A 250 12.01 -5.63 3.82
N VAL A 251 13.23 -6.14 3.74
CA VAL A 251 14.32 -5.47 3.04
C VAL A 251 14.05 -5.63 1.55
N MET A 252 13.86 -4.52 0.84
CA MET A 252 13.67 -4.53 -0.61
C MET A 252 14.98 -4.49 -1.36
N GLY A 253 15.96 -3.77 -0.83
CA GLY A 253 17.25 -3.65 -1.46
C GLY A 253 18.28 -3.02 -0.55
N VAL A 254 19.51 -3.05 -1.02
CA VAL A 254 20.69 -2.50 -0.36
C VAL A 254 21.43 -1.67 -1.39
N TYR A 255 21.83 -0.47 -1.00
CA TYR A 255 22.52 0.49 -1.84
C TYR A 255 23.85 0.88 -1.19
N TYR A 256 24.92 0.76 -1.98
CA TYR A 256 26.28 1.19 -1.62
C TYR A 256 26.61 2.46 -2.40
N PRO A 257 26.44 3.65 -1.81
CA PRO A 257 26.61 4.93 -2.51
C PRO A 257 28.04 5.18 -3.00
N GLU A 258 29.07 4.72 -2.29
CA GLU A 258 30.48 4.93 -2.68
C GLU A 258 30.85 4.20 -3.97
N SER A 259 30.15 3.12 -4.27
CA SER A 259 30.36 2.28 -5.46
C SER A 259 29.20 2.34 -6.45
N ASP A 260 28.14 3.09 -6.14
CA ASP A 260 26.89 3.16 -6.91
C ASP A 260 26.29 1.78 -7.25
N ILE A 261 26.28 0.87 -6.26
CA ILE A 261 25.76 -0.51 -6.42
C ILE A 261 24.40 -0.63 -5.74
N VAL A 262 23.41 -1.15 -6.46
CA VAL A 262 22.10 -1.54 -5.90
C VAL A 262 21.93 -3.05 -6.00
N ILE A 263 21.61 -3.68 -4.87
CA ILE A 263 21.28 -5.09 -4.75
C ILE A 263 19.82 -5.19 -4.32
N TYR A 264 18.99 -5.98 -5.00
CA TYR A 264 17.61 -6.22 -4.57
C TYR A 264 17.20 -7.67 -4.75
N ASN A 265 16.13 -8.06 -4.05
CA ASN A 265 15.54 -9.38 -4.15
C ASN A 265 14.23 -9.32 -4.96
N HIS A 266 14.24 -9.85 -6.19
CA HIS A 266 13.07 -9.87 -7.08
C HIS A 266 12.00 -10.89 -6.64
N THR A 267 12.37 -11.95 -5.93
CA THR A 267 11.44 -13.02 -5.53
C THR A 267 10.61 -12.70 -4.29
N ALA A 268 11.06 -11.76 -3.46
CA ALA A 268 10.47 -11.51 -2.15
C ALA A 268 9.17 -10.69 -2.14
N ASN A 269 8.64 -10.25 -3.29
CA ASN A 269 7.60 -9.22 -3.28
C ASN A 269 6.60 -9.32 -4.44
N ASP A 270 5.35 -9.65 -4.11
CA ASP A 270 4.18 -9.31 -4.94
C ASP A 270 4.09 -7.80 -5.19
N VAL A 271 4.60 -6.98 -4.25
CA VAL A 271 4.77 -5.53 -4.40
C VAL A 271 5.63 -5.18 -5.63
N MET A 272 6.59 -6.03 -6.01
CA MET A 272 7.45 -5.79 -7.17
C MET A 272 6.75 -6.14 -8.49
N ARG A 273 5.72 -7.00 -8.47
CA ARG A 273 4.83 -7.19 -9.63
C ARG A 273 3.97 -5.96 -9.88
N GLU A 274 3.55 -5.27 -8.82
CA GLU A 274 2.79 -4.01 -8.90
C GLU A 274 3.69 -2.85 -9.33
N CYS A 275 4.90 -2.76 -8.76
CA CYS A 275 5.92 -1.81 -9.16
C CYS A 275 6.66 -2.30 -10.42
N LYS A 276 6.01 -2.21 -11.59
CA LYS A 276 6.52 -2.67 -12.92
C LYS A 276 7.94 -2.22 -13.31
N ASN A 277 8.60 -1.35 -12.54
CA ASN A 277 9.99 -0.98 -12.77
C ASN A 277 10.66 -0.46 -11.48
N ILE A 278 11.38 -1.34 -10.76
CA ILE A 278 12.17 -1.02 -9.56
C ILE A 278 13.13 0.15 -9.78
N ALA A 279 13.79 0.19 -10.94
CA ALA A 279 14.70 1.28 -11.29
C ALA A 279 13.94 2.61 -11.39
N SER A 280 12.66 2.60 -11.77
CA SER A 280 11.81 3.79 -11.66
C SER A 280 11.30 4.01 -10.23
N TYR A 281 11.04 3.00 -9.42
CA TYR A 281 10.52 3.22 -8.06
C TYR A 281 11.62 3.69 -7.08
N ILE A 282 12.72 2.95 -7.01
CA ILE A 282 13.91 3.31 -6.24
C ILE A 282 14.63 4.49 -6.90
N GLY A 283 14.69 4.55 -8.24
CA GLY A 283 15.36 5.65 -8.93
C GLY A 283 14.53 6.93 -9.02
N PHE A 284 13.21 6.89 -9.13
CA PHE A 284 12.38 8.11 -9.20
C PHE A 284 11.93 8.53 -7.82
N ASP A 285 11.23 7.69 -7.05
CA ASP A 285 10.68 8.12 -5.76
C ASP A 285 11.74 8.17 -4.67
N ALA A 286 12.69 7.22 -4.60
CA ALA A 286 13.77 7.35 -3.63
C ALA A 286 14.70 8.51 -3.99
N ARG A 287 15.05 8.75 -5.27
CA ARG A 287 15.82 9.97 -5.64
C ARG A 287 14.99 11.24 -5.47
N ARG A 288 13.70 11.26 -5.79
CA ARG A 288 12.80 12.41 -5.58
C ARG A 288 12.66 12.73 -4.10
N SER A 289 12.38 11.76 -3.24
CA SER A 289 12.35 11.94 -1.79
C SER A 289 13.75 12.34 -1.27
N PHE A 290 14.82 11.78 -1.82
CA PHE A 290 16.19 12.17 -1.48
C PHE A 290 16.47 13.64 -1.87
N LEU A 291 16.05 14.08 -3.07
CA LEU A 291 16.26 15.41 -3.63
C LEU A 291 15.37 16.49 -3.01
N GLN A 292 14.09 16.18 -2.79
CA GLN A 292 13.15 17.07 -2.11
C GLN A 292 13.56 17.32 -0.66
N ASN A 293 14.19 16.33 -0.03
CA ASN A 293 14.74 16.44 1.32
C ASN A 293 16.23 16.77 1.35
N LEU A 294 16.88 17.05 0.20
CA LEU A 294 18.33 17.21 0.10
C LEU A 294 18.85 18.44 0.88
N PHE A 295 18.01 19.46 1.03
CA PHE A 295 18.33 20.63 1.86
C PHE A 295 18.13 20.39 3.36
N GLY A 296 17.22 19.48 3.75
CA GLY A 296 17.19 18.93 5.11
C GLY A 296 18.34 17.94 5.37
N TYR A 297 18.93 17.41 4.31
CA TYR A 297 20.02 16.45 4.33
C TYR A 297 21.33 17.05 4.83
N ASP A 298 21.56 18.36 4.68
CA ASP A 298 22.69 19.02 5.30
C ASP A 298 22.56 19.00 6.84
N MET A 299 21.33 18.96 7.39
CA MET A 299 21.09 18.68 8.82
C MET A 299 21.24 17.20 9.18
N VAL A 300 20.94 16.26 8.27
CA VAL A 300 21.12 14.81 8.49
C VAL A 300 22.60 14.40 8.39
N ILE A 301 23.37 15.03 7.50
CA ILE A 301 24.81 14.83 7.32
C ILE A 301 25.60 15.55 8.43
N LYS A 302 25.23 16.78 8.80
CA LYS A 302 25.95 17.56 9.83
C LYS A 302 25.44 17.34 11.24
N GLY A 303 24.26 16.74 11.41
CA GLY A 303 23.61 16.51 12.69
C GLY A 303 23.30 15.03 12.87
N ILE A 304 24.23 14.32 13.51
CA ILE A 304 23.92 13.08 14.24
C ILE A 304 22.67 13.36 15.06
N THR A 305 21.54 12.79 14.65
CA THR A 305 20.35 12.82 15.47
C THR A 305 20.70 12.03 16.73
N LYS A 306 20.68 12.71 17.88
CA LYS A 306 20.62 12.03 19.18
C LYS A 306 19.57 10.93 19.02
N ALA A 307 19.92 9.70 19.39
CA ALA A 307 19.06 8.53 19.26
C ALA A 307 17.65 8.85 19.79
N SER A 308 16.74 9.19 18.88
CA SER A 308 15.33 9.25 19.21
C SER A 308 14.86 7.82 19.47
N PRO A 309 13.94 7.61 20.42
CA PRO A 309 13.36 6.30 20.59
C PRO A 309 12.67 5.86 19.28
N PRO A 310 12.69 4.56 18.94
CA PRO A 310 11.96 4.05 17.80
C PRO A 310 10.45 4.35 17.90
N PHE A 311 9.83 4.70 16.78
CA PHE A 311 8.37 4.87 16.69
C PHE A 311 7.77 3.74 15.86
N TYR A 312 6.87 2.98 16.46
CA TYR A 312 6.06 2.03 15.73
C TYR A 312 4.98 2.79 14.95
N VAL A 313 4.95 2.67 13.63
CA VAL A 313 4.01 3.38 12.78
C VAL A 313 2.79 2.51 12.48
N VAL A 314 1.59 3.00 12.84
CA VAL A 314 0.30 2.40 12.50
C VAL A 314 -0.40 3.28 11.47
N ARG A 315 -0.84 2.70 10.37
CA ARG A 315 -1.62 3.42 9.34
C ARG A 315 -2.85 2.67 8.85
N GLU A 316 -2.78 1.36 8.83
CA GLU A 316 -3.66 0.56 7.98
C GLU A 316 -5.15 0.83 8.23
N ARG A 317 -5.88 1.07 7.14
CA ARG A 317 -7.33 1.37 7.16
C ARG A 317 -8.15 0.14 6.78
N HIS A 318 -7.56 -0.79 6.04
CA HIS A 318 -8.23 -2.03 5.68
C HIS A 318 -8.38 -2.92 6.91
N LEU A 319 -9.61 -3.37 7.18
CA LEU A 319 -9.97 -4.19 8.35
C LEU A 319 -8.98 -5.34 8.56
N GLY A 320 -8.78 -6.12 7.50
CA GLY A 320 -7.95 -7.31 7.58
C GLY A 320 -6.50 -6.98 7.90
N HIS A 321 -5.90 -6.02 7.20
CA HIS A 321 -4.49 -5.68 7.38
C HIS A 321 -4.24 -4.97 8.71
N HIS A 322 -5.17 -4.15 9.20
CA HIS A 322 -5.03 -3.52 10.51
C HIS A 322 -5.02 -4.57 11.62
N LEU A 323 -5.92 -5.57 11.56
CA LEU A 323 -5.93 -6.66 12.54
C LEU A 323 -4.68 -7.55 12.42
N TRP A 324 -4.42 -7.99 11.20
CA TRP A 324 -3.44 -9.03 10.88
C TRP A 324 -2.01 -8.55 11.02
N ASN A 325 -1.72 -7.37 10.48
CA ASN A 325 -0.37 -6.83 10.40
C ASN A 325 -0.07 -5.96 11.62
N GLU A 326 -0.93 -5.01 11.94
CA GLU A 326 -0.63 -3.98 12.94
C GLU A 326 -0.90 -4.46 14.37
N LEU A 327 -2.12 -4.93 14.65
CA LEU A 327 -2.48 -5.34 16.01
C LEU A 327 -1.76 -6.63 16.42
N GLY A 328 -1.53 -7.56 15.51
CA GLY A 328 -0.67 -8.73 15.75
C GLY A 328 0.80 -8.33 15.98
N GLY A 329 1.29 -7.35 15.22
CA GLY A 329 2.61 -6.75 15.42
C GLY A 329 2.81 -6.13 16.80
N ILE A 330 1.84 -5.32 17.25
CA ILE A 330 1.82 -4.74 18.59
C ILE A 330 1.79 -5.82 19.67
N HIS A 331 1.03 -6.90 19.47
CA HIS A 331 1.00 -8.01 20.41
C HIS A 331 2.38 -8.64 20.60
N GLU A 332 3.10 -8.91 19.52
CA GLU A 332 4.45 -9.49 19.57
C GLU A 332 5.46 -8.58 20.28
N LEU A 333 5.35 -7.27 20.09
CA LEU A 333 6.18 -6.31 20.82
C LEU A 333 5.86 -6.28 22.32
N LEU A 334 4.59 -6.47 22.68
CA LEU A 334 4.16 -6.57 24.07
C LEU A 334 4.64 -7.88 24.72
N SER A 335 4.49 -9.02 24.04
CA SER A 335 4.89 -10.34 24.56
C SER A 335 6.39 -10.43 24.83
N LYS A 336 7.20 -9.68 24.05
CA LYS A 336 8.66 -9.57 24.20
C LYS A 336 9.10 -8.41 25.12
N ASN A 337 8.18 -7.71 25.77
CA ASN A 337 8.45 -6.52 26.61
C ASN A 337 9.19 -5.37 25.89
N LEU A 338 9.14 -5.33 24.56
CA LEU A 338 9.81 -4.30 23.74
C LEU A 338 9.05 -2.97 23.73
N HIS A 339 7.75 -3.00 24.02
CA HIS A 339 6.88 -1.82 24.09
C HIS A 339 7.36 -0.70 25.04
N LEU A 340 8.16 -1.02 26.06
CA LEU A 340 8.63 -0.06 27.07
C LEU A 340 9.56 1.02 26.49
N ARG A 341 10.14 0.79 25.31
CA ARG A 341 11.15 1.64 24.69
C ARG A 341 10.69 2.30 23.40
N ILE A 342 9.44 2.08 23.01
CA ILE A 342 8.86 2.64 21.79
C ILE A 342 7.70 3.55 22.12
N LYS A 343 7.40 4.43 21.17
CA LYS A 343 6.10 5.11 21.08
C LYS A 343 5.35 4.56 19.88
N ILE A 344 4.02 4.62 19.92
CA ILE A 344 3.18 4.25 18.78
C ILE A 344 2.73 5.54 18.12
N LEU A 345 3.00 5.68 16.83
CA LEU A 345 2.59 6.80 16.01
C LEU A 345 1.49 6.33 15.07
N ILE A 346 0.28 6.84 15.27
CA ILE A 346 -0.84 6.62 14.38
C ILE A 346 -0.88 7.77 13.37
N THR A 347 -0.71 7.48 12.08
CA THR A 347 -0.56 8.51 11.02
C THR A 347 -1.88 8.88 10.37
N ALA A 348 -2.81 7.93 10.21
CA ALA A 348 -4.14 8.18 9.65
C ALA A 348 -5.15 8.73 10.69
N GLY A 349 -4.67 9.29 11.80
CA GLY A 349 -5.52 9.69 12.92
C GLY A 349 -6.29 8.51 13.51
N THR A 350 -7.50 8.74 14.03
CA THR A 350 -8.30 7.66 14.62
C THR A 350 -8.97 6.77 13.56
N GLU A 351 -8.84 7.08 12.26
CA GLU A 351 -9.46 6.28 11.19
C GLU A 351 -8.80 4.91 11.05
N SER A 352 -7.52 4.79 11.38
CA SER A 352 -6.83 3.50 11.43
C SER A 352 -7.17 2.70 12.70
N GLU A 353 -7.80 3.29 13.72
CA GLU A 353 -8.20 2.59 14.95
C GLU A 353 -9.58 1.94 14.79
N VAL A 354 -9.76 1.14 13.73
CA VAL A 354 -11.07 0.60 13.34
C VAL A 354 -11.67 -0.29 14.42
N TYR A 355 -10.85 -1.04 15.15
CA TYR A 355 -11.26 -1.96 16.21
C TYR A 355 -11.38 -1.32 17.60
N GLY A 356 -11.30 0.01 17.67
CA GLY A 356 -11.19 0.76 18.91
C GLY A 356 -9.77 1.25 19.15
N LYS A 357 -9.61 2.09 20.18
CA LYS A 357 -8.33 2.72 20.48
C LYS A 357 -7.29 1.67 20.88
N ILE A 358 -6.07 1.80 20.36
CA ILE A 358 -4.98 0.87 20.60
C ILE A 358 -4.63 0.76 22.09
N ASP A 359 -4.67 1.87 22.83
CA ASP A 359 -4.42 1.90 24.28
C ASP A 359 -5.62 1.42 25.12
N ASP A 360 -6.81 1.28 24.55
CA ASP A 360 -7.95 0.59 25.20
C ASP A 360 -7.84 -0.94 25.00
N ILE A 361 -7.42 -1.38 23.80
CA ILE A 361 -7.15 -2.80 23.49
C ILE A 361 -5.90 -3.28 24.24
N TYR A 362 -4.88 -2.43 24.35
CA TYR A 362 -3.61 -2.72 25.02
C TYR A 362 -3.30 -1.67 26.09
N PRO A 363 -3.85 -1.81 27.31
CA PRO A 363 -3.66 -0.85 28.39
C PRO A 363 -2.20 -0.54 28.76
N ALA A 364 -1.28 -1.48 28.52
CA ALA A 364 0.17 -1.30 28.71
C ALA A 364 0.77 -0.17 27.83
N LEU A 365 0.06 0.26 26.79
CA LEU A 365 0.46 1.33 25.89
C LEU A 365 -0.15 2.69 26.25
N LYS A 366 -0.89 2.80 27.36
CA LYS A 366 -1.49 4.07 27.80
C LYS A 366 -0.41 5.14 27.98
N GLY A 367 -0.63 6.30 27.36
CA GLY A 367 0.33 7.41 27.33
C GLY A 367 1.50 7.25 26.36
N ARG A 368 1.56 6.15 25.59
CA ARG A 368 2.58 5.88 24.56
C ARG A 368 2.05 5.98 23.14
N VAL A 369 0.73 6.01 22.97
CA VAL A 369 0.07 6.16 21.67
C VAL A 369 -0.09 7.64 21.34
N ILE A 370 0.56 8.07 20.26
CA ILE A 370 0.47 9.41 19.72
C ILE A 370 -0.36 9.35 18.44
N ARG A 371 -1.39 10.19 18.38
CA ARG A 371 -2.36 10.24 17.29
C ARG A 371 -2.19 11.54 16.54
N TYR A 372 -1.68 11.46 15.32
CA TYR A 372 -1.69 12.59 14.40
C TYR A 372 -2.58 12.23 13.21
N ALA A 373 -3.32 13.20 12.69
CA ALA A 373 -4.00 13.07 11.40
C ALA A 373 -3.06 13.64 10.33
N LEU A 374 -2.05 12.85 9.96
CA LEU A 374 -1.11 13.19 8.91
C LEU A 374 -1.67 12.67 7.58
N ARG A 375 -1.65 13.51 6.55
CA ARG A 375 -1.77 12.99 5.20
C ARG A 375 -0.50 12.21 4.83
N PRO A 376 -0.58 11.23 3.93
CA PRO A 376 0.57 10.42 3.53
C PRO A 376 1.80 11.24 3.15
N GLU A 377 1.58 12.34 2.43
CA GLU A 377 2.61 13.24 1.93
C GLU A 377 3.27 14.05 3.05
N GLN A 378 2.59 14.21 4.19
CA GLN A 378 3.08 14.97 5.34
C GLN A 378 3.91 14.13 6.31
N PHE A 379 3.85 12.79 6.19
CA PHE A 379 4.51 11.90 7.13
C PHE A 379 6.04 12.04 7.08
N SER A 380 6.62 12.08 5.88
CA SER A 380 8.07 12.20 5.71
C SER A 380 8.61 13.45 6.41
N ASP A 381 8.06 14.62 6.07
CA ASP A 381 8.43 15.91 6.65
C ASP A 381 8.26 15.90 8.16
N PHE A 382 7.15 15.34 8.65
CA PHE A 382 6.90 15.20 10.08
C PHE A 382 7.98 14.34 10.74
N ALA A 383 8.32 13.19 10.15
CA ALA A 383 9.30 12.28 10.70
C ALA A 383 10.70 12.92 10.74
N HIS A 384 11.14 13.58 9.66
CA HIS A 384 12.43 14.27 9.62
C HIS A 384 12.49 15.43 10.61
N LYS A 385 11.47 16.29 10.65
CA LYS A 385 11.42 17.45 11.56
C LYS A 385 11.47 17.06 13.03
N ASN A 386 10.94 15.89 13.37
CA ASN A 386 10.88 15.37 14.74
C ASN A 386 11.96 14.31 15.04
N ASN A 387 12.91 14.09 14.12
CA ASN A 387 13.95 13.06 14.22
C ASN A 387 13.39 11.68 14.56
N ILE A 388 12.27 11.30 13.93
CA ILE A 388 11.61 10.02 14.17
C ILE A 388 12.35 8.91 13.45
N ILE A 389 12.56 7.79 14.14
CA ILE A 389 13.01 6.53 13.56
C ILE A 389 11.77 5.64 13.42
N PRO A 390 11.04 5.72 12.30
CA PRO A 390 9.84 4.93 12.13
C PRO A 390 10.21 3.47 11.87
N PHE A 391 9.46 2.55 12.45
CA PHE A 391 9.52 1.14 12.07
C PHE A 391 8.12 0.55 12.08
N ARG A 392 7.95 -0.55 11.34
CA ARG A 392 6.75 -1.37 11.38
C ARG A 392 7.16 -2.78 11.70
N TYR A 393 6.59 -3.35 12.75
CA TYR A 393 6.75 -4.76 13.07
C TYR A 393 5.41 -5.42 12.75
N THR A 394 5.32 -6.12 11.63
CA THR A 394 4.07 -6.71 11.16
C THR A 394 4.06 -8.23 11.39
N THR A 395 2.88 -8.80 11.55
CA THR A 395 2.67 -10.25 11.64
C THR A 395 1.79 -10.76 10.51
N GLN A 396 1.79 -12.09 10.34
CA GLN A 396 0.92 -12.79 9.42
C GLN A 396 0.02 -13.80 10.14
N SER A 397 -0.35 -13.53 11.39
CA SER A 397 -1.46 -14.24 12.05
C SER A 397 -2.18 -13.35 13.08
N VAL A 398 -3.46 -13.65 13.30
CA VAL A 398 -4.27 -13.04 14.36
C VAL A 398 -4.28 -13.99 15.55
N ASN A 399 -3.51 -13.64 16.58
CA ASN A 399 -3.46 -14.45 17.79
C ASN A 399 -4.75 -14.30 18.64
N ARG A 400 -5.07 -15.33 19.40
CA ARG A 400 -6.30 -15.37 20.21
C ARG A 400 -6.31 -14.32 21.32
N SER A 401 -5.15 -13.93 21.82
CA SER A 401 -5.03 -12.91 22.87
C SER A 401 -5.44 -11.52 22.37
N THR A 402 -5.02 -11.14 21.16
CA THR A 402 -5.39 -9.91 20.47
C THR A 402 -6.89 -9.89 20.20
N ALA A 403 -7.41 -10.97 19.60
CA ALA A 403 -8.85 -11.13 19.37
C ALA A 403 -9.66 -10.97 20.67
N SER A 404 -9.22 -11.61 21.77
CA SER A 404 -9.90 -11.53 23.08
C SER A 404 -9.89 -10.12 23.66
N LYS A 405 -8.79 -9.37 23.51
CA LYS A 405 -8.71 -7.97 23.95
C LYS A 405 -9.65 -7.07 23.15
N ILE A 406 -9.74 -7.29 21.84
CA ILE A 406 -10.68 -6.54 20.97
C ILE A 406 -12.13 -6.84 21.35
N MET A 407 -12.48 -8.11 21.58
CA MET A 407 -13.83 -8.49 22.04
C MET A 407 -14.16 -7.85 23.39
N LEU A 408 -13.23 -7.86 24.34
CA LEU A 408 -13.42 -7.23 25.65
C LEU A 408 -13.59 -5.71 25.55
N ALA A 409 -12.78 -5.04 24.71
CA ALA A 409 -12.93 -3.60 24.45
C ALA A 409 -14.29 -3.30 23.79
N SER A 410 -14.69 -4.14 22.83
CA SER A 410 -15.96 -4.01 22.12
C SER A 410 -17.15 -4.17 23.06
N ASP A 411 -17.14 -5.20 23.90
CA ASP A 411 -18.16 -5.44 24.93
C ASP A 411 -18.32 -4.21 25.83
N ARG A 412 -17.25 -3.67 26.41
CA ARG A 412 -17.31 -2.48 27.28
C ARG A 412 -17.99 -1.27 26.64
N THR A 413 -17.90 -1.14 25.32
CA THR A 413 -18.48 -0.03 24.55
C THR A 413 -19.84 -0.34 23.92
N ALA A 414 -20.32 -1.59 24.04
CA ALA A 414 -21.60 -2.00 23.50
C ALA A 414 -22.74 -1.21 24.16
N PRO A 415 -23.70 -0.66 23.39
CA PRO A 415 -24.84 0.05 23.92
C PRO A 415 -25.67 -0.83 24.87
N ALA A 416 -26.26 -0.21 25.89
CA ALA A 416 -27.12 -0.91 26.85
C ALA A 416 -28.32 -1.59 26.17
N THR A 417 -28.84 -1.01 25.09
CA THR A 417 -29.92 -1.59 24.27
C THR A 417 -29.52 -2.91 23.64
N ASP A 418 -28.33 -3.01 23.06
CA ASP A 418 -27.84 -4.25 22.45
C ASP A 418 -27.63 -5.34 23.50
N ARG A 419 -27.14 -4.97 24.70
CA ARG A 419 -26.99 -5.89 25.83
C ARG A 419 -28.33 -6.42 26.33
N GLU A 420 -29.34 -5.57 26.41
CA GLU A 420 -30.69 -5.97 26.83
C GLU A 420 -31.32 -6.93 25.81
N ILE A 421 -31.21 -6.62 24.51
CA ILE A 421 -31.69 -7.51 23.44
C ILE A 421 -30.99 -8.87 23.51
N LEU A 422 -29.66 -8.89 23.67
CA LEU A 422 -28.89 -10.13 23.83
C LEU A 422 -29.36 -10.92 25.06
N TYR A 423 -29.53 -10.25 26.20
CA TYR A 423 -30.00 -10.89 27.43
C TYR A 423 -31.37 -11.54 27.22
N GLN A 424 -32.33 -10.81 26.64
CA GLN A 424 -33.67 -11.32 26.34
C GLN A 424 -33.63 -12.52 25.39
N ALA A 425 -32.87 -12.43 24.30
CA ALA A 425 -32.71 -13.54 23.36
C ALA A 425 -32.16 -14.81 24.02
N ARG A 426 -31.21 -14.66 24.95
CA ARG A 426 -30.66 -15.79 25.71
C ARG A 426 -31.67 -16.36 26.72
N GLN A 427 -32.48 -15.52 27.37
CA GLN A 427 -33.58 -16.01 28.24
C GLN A 427 -34.62 -16.81 27.46
N GLU A 428 -34.94 -16.37 26.24
CA GLU A 428 -35.87 -17.03 25.32
C GLU A 428 -35.24 -18.23 24.59
N LYS A 429 -33.97 -18.54 24.85
CA LYS A 429 -33.20 -19.62 24.19
C LYS A 429 -33.22 -19.52 22.66
N ARG A 430 -33.23 -18.30 22.12
CA ARG A 430 -33.13 -18.06 20.68
C ARG A 430 -31.72 -18.40 20.21
N ALA A 431 -31.62 -19.01 19.04
CA ALA A 431 -30.34 -19.09 18.34
C ALA A 431 -30.00 -17.71 17.75
N ILE A 432 -28.75 -17.28 17.92
CA ILE A 432 -28.28 -15.96 17.50
C ILE A 432 -27.40 -16.14 16.26
N VAL A 433 -27.85 -15.60 15.13
CA VAL A 433 -27.19 -15.76 13.82
C VAL A 433 -26.75 -14.40 13.28
N VAL A 434 -25.49 -14.27 12.87
CA VAL A 434 -25.03 -13.10 12.10
C VAL A 434 -25.20 -13.34 10.61
N LEU A 435 -25.78 -12.37 9.91
CA LEU A 435 -25.80 -12.31 8.46
C LEU A 435 -24.86 -11.20 7.98
N GLY A 436 -23.72 -11.60 7.43
CA GLY A 436 -22.77 -10.68 6.81
C GLY A 436 -23.20 -10.35 5.40
N ILE A 437 -23.81 -9.19 5.20
CA ILE A 437 -24.28 -8.73 3.90
C ILE A 437 -23.18 -7.95 3.16
N ARG A 438 -23.29 -7.93 1.83
CA ARG A 438 -22.46 -7.14 0.91
C ARG A 438 -23.32 -6.89 -0.32
N LEU A 439 -23.50 -5.64 -0.75
CA LEU A 439 -24.38 -5.31 -1.88
C LEU A 439 -23.69 -4.71 -3.11
N ASN A 440 -22.37 -4.43 -3.05
CA ASN A 440 -21.68 -3.69 -4.12
C ASN A 440 -20.91 -4.61 -5.09
N ASP A 441 -19.80 -5.18 -4.62
CA ASP A 441 -18.95 -6.11 -5.40
C ASP A 441 -18.96 -7.50 -4.78
N ARG A 442 -18.56 -8.52 -5.56
CA ARG A 442 -18.52 -9.93 -5.11
C ARG A 442 -19.79 -10.32 -4.37
N THR A 443 -20.93 -9.87 -4.87
CA THR A 443 -22.23 -10.03 -4.21
C THR A 443 -23.14 -11.00 -4.96
N LEU A 444 -24.24 -11.34 -4.32
CA LEU A 444 -25.38 -12.03 -4.91
C LEU A 444 -26.10 -11.10 -5.87
N GLU A 445 -26.51 -11.60 -7.03
CA GLU A 445 -27.40 -10.84 -7.92
C GLU A 445 -28.79 -10.62 -7.31
N GLU A 446 -29.27 -11.61 -6.55
CA GLU A 446 -30.59 -11.59 -5.92
C GLU A 446 -30.44 -11.77 -4.39
N PRO A 447 -29.90 -10.76 -3.68
CA PRO A 447 -29.59 -10.90 -2.26
C PRO A 447 -30.85 -11.09 -1.41
N LEU A 448 -31.95 -10.40 -1.73
CA LEU A 448 -33.16 -10.42 -0.91
C LEU A 448 -33.84 -11.81 -0.91
N PRO A 449 -34.17 -12.44 -2.05
CA PRO A 449 -34.69 -13.81 -2.06
C PRO A 449 -33.79 -14.81 -1.34
N PHE A 450 -32.47 -14.68 -1.52
CA PHE A 450 -31.49 -15.54 -0.86
C PHE A 450 -31.54 -15.43 0.67
N PHE A 451 -31.50 -14.21 1.22
CA PHE A 451 -31.49 -14.01 2.67
C PHE A 451 -32.84 -14.35 3.32
N VAL A 452 -33.97 -14.06 2.65
CA VAL A 452 -35.31 -14.47 3.13
C VAL A 452 -35.41 -15.99 3.22
N ALA A 453 -34.98 -16.70 2.17
CA ALA A 453 -34.99 -18.16 2.14
C ALA A 453 -34.07 -18.75 3.22
N THR A 454 -32.87 -18.17 3.38
CA THR A 454 -31.88 -18.57 4.40
C THR A 454 -32.44 -18.44 5.81
N ILE A 455 -33.00 -17.27 6.18
CA ILE A 455 -33.55 -17.03 7.52
C ILE A 455 -34.74 -17.94 7.79
N SER A 456 -35.65 -18.06 6.83
CA SER A 456 -36.82 -18.94 6.95
C SER A 456 -36.39 -20.39 7.22
N LYS A 457 -35.35 -20.85 6.52
CA LYS A 457 -34.80 -22.18 6.69
C LYS A 457 -34.13 -22.39 8.04
N LEU A 458 -33.30 -21.43 8.47
CA LEU A 458 -32.67 -21.47 9.79
C LEU A 458 -33.71 -21.44 10.92
N ASN A 459 -34.78 -20.65 10.77
CA ASN A 459 -35.88 -20.60 11.75
C ASN A 459 -36.61 -21.95 11.84
N ALA A 460 -36.80 -22.63 10.71
CA ALA A 460 -37.36 -23.99 10.70
C ALA A 460 -36.43 -25.03 11.37
N ILE A 461 -35.11 -24.90 11.20
CA ILE A 461 -34.12 -25.85 11.76
C ILE A 461 -33.89 -25.61 13.26
N CYS A 462 -33.75 -24.35 13.67
CA CYS A 462 -33.31 -23.96 15.01
C CYS A 462 -34.47 -23.54 15.93
N GLY A 463 -35.64 -23.23 15.38
CA GLY A 463 -36.73 -22.59 16.11
C GLY A 463 -36.55 -21.06 16.18
N PRO A 464 -37.04 -20.41 17.25
CA PRO A 464 -36.99 -18.96 17.40
C PRO A 464 -35.57 -18.39 17.20
N LEU A 465 -35.45 -17.36 16.37
CA LEU A 465 -34.15 -16.75 16.04
C LEU A 465 -34.03 -15.31 16.54
N LEU A 466 -32.80 -14.92 16.81
CA LEU A 466 -32.35 -13.54 16.69
C LEU A 466 -31.34 -13.48 15.54
N VAL A 467 -31.60 -12.63 14.56
CA VAL A 467 -30.76 -12.44 13.38
C VAL A 467 -30.17 -11.03 13.41
N VAL A 468 -28.84 -10.97 13.45
CA VAL A 468 -28.07 -9.74 13.36
C VAL A 468 -27.66 -9.52 11.91
N VAL A 469 -28.26 -8.54 11.25
CA VAL A 469 -27.91 -8.16 9.87
C VAL A 469 -26.78 -7.13 9.92
N ASP A 470 -25.62 -7.52 9.41
CA ASP A 470 -24.38 -6.80 9.60
C ASP A 470 -23.72 -6.49 8.24
N GLY A 471 -23.52 -5.20 7.98
CA GLY A 471 -23.01 -4.69 6.71
C GLY A 471 -21.87 -3.69 6.91
N TYR A 472 -21.87 -2.61 6.14
CA TYR A 472 -20.94 -1.49 6.30
C TYR A 472 -21.10 -0.86 7.68
N ASN A 473 -19.98 -0.74 8.39
CA ASN A 473 -19.92 -0.11 9.70
C ASN A 473 -19.52 1.36 9.56
N ALA A 474 -20.11 2.23 10.38
CA ALA A 474 -19.70 3.62 10.41
C ALA A 474 -18.34 3.77 11.13
N PRO A 475 -17.45 4.66 10.66
CA PRO A 475 -16.22 4.98 11.37
C PRO A 475 -16.53 5.56 12.76
N ASN A 476 -15.60 5.38 13.69
CA ASN A 476 -15.75 5.80 15.09
C ASN A 476 -15.84 7.34 15.30
N ARG A 477 -15.86 8.16 14.25
CA ARG A 477 -15.94 9.63 14.31
C ARG A 477 -17.10 10.19 13.50
N ALA A 478 -17.68 11.27 14.01
CA ALA A 478 -18.64 12.13 13.32
C ALA A 478 -18.01 13.03 12.23
N SER A 479 -16.84 12.66 11.70
CA SER A 479 -16.33 13.30 10.48
C SER A 479 -17.36 13.06 9.38
N LYS A 480 -17.53 14.04 8.48
CA LYS A 480 -18.39 13.87 7.30
C LYS A 480 -18.02 12.55 6.64
N LEU A 481 -18.97 11.63 6.62
CA LEU A 481 -18.81 10.36 5.94
C LEU A 481 -18.50 10.66 4.48
N ASP A 482 -17.61 9.87 3.90
CA ASP A 482 -17.49 9.84 2.45
C ASP A 482 -18.88 9.58 1.85
N VAL A 483 -19.27 10.36 0.85
CA VAL A 483 -20.55 10.21 0.16
C VAL A 483 -20.71 8.79 -0.36
N SER A 484 -19.62 8.16 -0.82
CA SER A 484 -19.64 6.75 -1.22
C SER A 484 -20.05 5.83 -0.06
N LEU A 485 -19.44 5.99 1.12
CA LEU A 485 -19.76 5.18 2.30
C LEU A 485 -21.19 5.41 2.79
N GLN A 486 -21.66 6.65 2.76
CA GLN A 486 -23.04 6.98 3.12
C GLN A 486 -24.04 6.28 2.20
N ASN A 487 -23.83 6.34 0.89
CA ASN A 487 -24.70 5.67 -0.09
C ASN A 487 -24.72 4.14 0.13
N MET A 488 -23.58 3.54 0.47
CA MET A 488 -23.51 2.10 0.77
C MET A 488 -24.31 1.73 2.02
N ILE A 489 -24.20 2.53 3.10
CA ILE A 489 -24.97 2.34 4.33
C ILE A 489 -26.48 2.51 4.08
N GLU A 490 -26.87 3.48 3.25
CA GLU A 490 -28.27 3.74 2.91
C GLU A 490 -28.88 2.59 2.10
N ALA A 491 -28.18 2.10 1.08
CA ALA A 491 -28.61 0.95 0.27
C ALA A 491 -28.81 -0.31 1.13
N GLU A 492 -27.88 -0.58 2.06
CA GLU A 492 -28.01 -1.71 3.00
C GLU A 492 -29.13 -1.50 4.01
N SER A 493 -29.38 -0.26 4.45
CA SER A 493 -30.48 0.06 5.37
C SER A 493 -31.85 -0.11 4.69
N GLU A 494 -31.95 0.24 3.41
CA GLU A 494 -33.13 -0.04 2.59
C GLU A 494 -33.33 -1.56 2.44
N PHE A 495 -32.27 -2.30 2.13
CA PHE A 495 -32.29 -3.76 2.08
C PHE A 495 -32.78 -4.38 3.39
N PHE A 496 -32.31 -3.90 4.55
CA PHE A 496 -32.79 -4.35 5.86
C PHE A 496 -34.29 -4.11 6.06
N THR A 497 -34.80 -2.95 5.60
CA THR A 497 -36.22 -2.62 5.68
C THR A 497 -37.06 -3.57 4.83
N GLN A 498 -36.62 -3.86 3.61
CA GLN A 498 -37.27 -4.85 2.74
C GLN A 498 -37.21 -6.25 3.38
N LEU A 499 -36.04 -6.68 3.85
CA LEU A 499 -35.87 -7.98 4.52
C LEU A 499 -36.83 -8.13 5.71
N THR A 500 -37.00 -7.09 6.52
CA THR A 500 -37.93 -7.08 7.66
C THR A 500 -39.37 -7.33 7.24
N SER A 501 -39.83 -6.72 6.13
CA SER A 501 -41.22 -6.88 5.68
C SER A 501 -41.52 -8.28 5.16
N TYR A 502 -40.56 -8.95 4.53
CA TYR A 502 -40.71 -10.32 4.04
C TYR A 502 -40.70 -11.39 5.14
N LEU A 503 -40.20 -11.07 6.33
CA LEU A 503 -40.10 -12.01 7.45
C LEU A 503 -41.23 -11.87 8.47
N VAL A 504 -42.22 -11.03 8.18
CA VAL A 504 -43.43 -10.88 9.01
C VAL A 504 -44.13 -12.23 9.17
N GLY A 505 -44.45 -12.59 10.41
CA GLY A 505 -45.12 -13.85 10.75
C GLY A 505 -44.16 -14.99 11.13
N LEU A 506 -42.85 -14.81 10.96
CA LEU A 506 -41.85 -15.71 11.52
C LEU A 506 -41.45 -15.29 12.93
N ASP A 507 -41.04 -16.26 13.77
CA ASP A 507 -40.54 -16.00 15.12
C ASP A 507 -39.05 -15.59 15.09
N VAL A 508 -38.80 -14.45 14.43
CA VAL A 508 -37.47 -13.91 14.18
C VAL A 508 -37.39 -12.49 14.70
N ILE A 509 -36.41 -12.22 15.56
CA ILE A 509 -36.02 -10.86 15.96
C ILE A 509 -34.90 -10.39 15.03
N LEU A 510 -35.08 -9.26 14.36
CA LEU A 510 -34.04 -8.66 13.52
C LEU A 510 -33.34 -7.51 14.23
N VAL A 511 -32.01 -7.53 14.23
CA VAL A 511 -31.16 -6.44 14.71
C VAL A 511 -30.32 -5.93 13.55
N SER A 512 -30.35 -4.62 13.30
CA SER A 512 -29.51 -4.00 12.26
C SER A 512 -28.21 -3.45 12.85
N ASN A 513 -27.09 -3.95 12.35
CA ASN A 513 -25.74 -3.43 12.59
C ASN A 513 -25.20 -2.56 11.44
N ILE A 514 -26.03 -2.29 10.43
CA ILE A 514 -25.68 -1.42 9.30
C ILE A 514 -25.51 0.01 9.81
N GLY A 515 -24.40 0.65 9.45
CA GLY A 515 -24.04 1.99 9.92
C GLY A 515 -23.71 2.08 11.42
N LYS A 516 -23.66 0.96 12.16
CA LYS A 516 -23.18 0.95 13.56
C LYS A 516 -21.64 0.94 13.59
N SER A 517 -21.06 1.23 14.75
CA SER A 517 -19.61 1.15 14.93
C SER A 517 -19.11 -0.29 14.79
N MET A 518 -17.84 -0.43 14.43
CA MET A 518 -17.17 -1.73 14.39
C MET A 518 -17.22 -2.46 15.74
N SER A 519 -17.19 -1.73 16.86
CA SER A 519 -17.30 -2.32 18.20
C SER A 519 -18.65 -3.01 18.45
N VAL A 520 -19.76 -2.42 17.96
CA VAL A 520 -21.09 -3.06 18.05
C VAL A 520 -21.15 -4.31 17.18
N SER A 521 -20.57 -4.25 15.98
CA SER A 521 -20.48 -5.39 15.08
C SER A 521 -19.69 -6.55 15.69
N ILE A 522 -18.54 -6.28 16.32
CA ILE A 522 -17.76 -7.29 17.05
C ILE A 522 -18.51 -7.82 18.27
N PHE A 523 -19.19 -6.95 19.03
CA PHE A 523 -19.99 -7.36 20.18
C PHE A 523 -21.01 -8.44 19.77
N TRP A 524 -21.75 -8.20 18.69
CA TRP A 524 -22.71 -9.18 18.19
C TRP A 524 -22.04 -10.43 17.63
N ALA A 525 -20.94 -10.31 16.89
CA ALA A 525 -20.18 -11.45 16.38
C ALA A 525 -19.67 -12.36 17.52
N ALA A 526 -19.15 -11.78 18.60
CA ALA A 526 -18.62 -12.52 19.75
C ALA A 526 -19.71 -13.22 20.59
N ASN A 527 -20.97 -12.78 20.45
CA ASN A 527 -22.11 -13.30 21.22
C ASN A 527 -23.10 -14.11 20.38
N SER A 528 -22.77 -14.38 19.12
CA SER A 528 -23.58 -15.19 18.21
C SER A 528 -23.17 -16.66 18.25
N ASP A 529 -24.05 -17.53 17.79
CA ASP A 529 -23.82 -18.98 17.78
C ASP A 529 -23.30 -19.46 16.42
N PHE A 530 -23.63 -18.75 15.35
CA PHE A 530 -23.25 -19.07 13.97
C PHE A 530 -23.30 -17.83 13.06
N PHE A 531 -22.63 -17.85 11.90
CA PHE A 531 -22.80 -16.83 10.87
C PHE A 531 -23.10 -17.41 9.47
N VAL A 532 -23.75 -16.61 8.63
CA VAL A 532 -23.81 -16.81 7.17
C VAL A 532 -23.36 -15.51 6.52
N ALA A 533 -22.28 -15.54 5.74
CA ALA A 533 -21.74 -14.32 5.16
C ALA A 533 -21.15 -14.54 3.77
N ILE A 534 -21.14 -13.45 3.00
CA ILE A 534 -20.44 -13.40 1.72
C ILE A 534 -18.93 -13.24 1.97
N TRP A 535 -18.11 -13.94 1.20
CA TRP A 535 -16.66 -13.87 1.30
C TRP A 535 -16.14 -12.45 1.03
N GLY A 536 -15.39 -11.91 1.99
CA GLY A 536 -14.80 -10.58 1.88
C GLY A 536 -14.20 -10.11 3.21
N ALA A 537 -13.68 -8.88 3.23
CA ALA A 537 -12.98 -8.32 4.40
C ALA A 537 -13.85 -8.26 5.67
N GLY A 538 -15.18 -8.23 5.52
CA GLY A 538 -16.13 -8.31 6.63
C GLY A 538 -16.01 -9.60 7.44
N LEU A 539 -15.46 -10.69 6.88
CA LEU A 539 -15.24 -11.94 7.61
C LEU A 539 -14.20 -11.81 8.75
N ALA A 540 -13.34 -10.79 8.75
CA ALA A 540 -12.33 -10.60 9.79
C ALA A 540 -12.93 -10.51 11.21
N LYS A 541 -14.11 -9.88 11.37
CA LYS A 541 -14.83 -9.80 12.66
C LYS A 541 -15.39 -11.14 13.11
N TYR A 542 -15.98 -11.92 12.21
CA TYR A 542 -16.58 -13.21 12.56
C TYR A 542 -15.51 -14.29 12.79
N ARG A 543 -14.49 -14.31 11.92
CA ARG A 543 -13.50 -15.38 11.87
C ARG A 543 -12.28 -15.06 12.69
N TRP A 544 -11.54 -14.02 12.33
CA TRP A 544 -10.27 -13.73 13.01
C TRP A 544 -10.47 -13.22 14.45
N ILE A 545 -11.57 -12.50 14.73
CA ILE A 545 -11.86 -12.00 16.10
C ILE A 545 -12.75 -12.98 16.86
N ALA A 546 -14.00 -13.17 16.44
CA ALA A 546 -14.93 -14.00 17.19
C ALA A 546 -14.61 -15.50 17.13
N ASN A 547 -13.91 -15.97 16.08
CA ASN A 547 -13.71 -17.39 15.77
C ASN A 547 -15.04 -18.16 15.73
N LEU A 548 -16.06 -17.49 15.19
CA LEU A 548 -17.42 -17.96 15.08
C LEU A 548 -17.52 -18.93 13.91
N PRO A 549 -17.99 -20.18 14.08
CA PRO A 549 -18.25 -21.07 12.96
C PRO A 549 -19.41 -20.56 12.10
N GLY A 550 -19.45 -20.96 10.84
CA GLY A 550 -20.43 -20.41 9.91
C GLY A 550 -20.37 -20.97 8.49
N VAL A 551 -21.24 -20.43 7.64
CA VAL A 551 -21.18 -20.64 6.19
C VAL A 551 -20.61 -19.41 5.50
N ILE A 552 -19.63 -19.63 4.63
CA ILE A 552 -19.10 -18.59 3.74
C ILE A 552 -19.55 -18.88 2.31
N VAL A 553 -20.24 -17.92 1.69
CA VAL A 553 -20.69 -17.99 0.30
C VAL A 553 -19.84 -17.05 -0.55
N SER A 554 -19.49 -17.45 -1.77
CA SER A 554 -18.74 -16.60 -2.70
C SER A 554 -19.06 -16.96 -4.14
N SER A 555 -18.43 -16.28 -5.08
CA SER A 555 -18.39 -16.67 -6.48
C SER A 555 -17.71 -18.03 -6.65
N LYS A 556 -18.08 -18.75 -7.70
CA LYS A 556 -17.50 -20.03 -8.09
C LYS A 556 -16.00 -19.88 -8.34
N TRP A 557 -15.59 -18.84 -9.06
CA TRP A 557 -14.17 -18.55 -9.28
C TRP A 557 -13.40 -18.42 -7.95
N ASN A 558 -13.94 -17.68 -6.97
CA ASN A 558 -13.26 -17.54 -5.67
C ASN A 558 -13.17 -18.89 -4.93
N ILE A 559 -14.19 -19.74 -5.02
CA ILE A 559 -14.18 -21.07 -4.39
C ILE A 559 -13.14 -22.00 -5.03
N GLU A 560 -13.02 -21.96 -6.36
CA GLU A 560 -12.21 -22.94 -7.12
C GLU A 560 -10.77 -22.47 -7.38
N GLN A 561 -10.54 -21.17 -7.58
CA GLN A 561 -9.28 -20.65 -8.14
C GLN A 561 -8.50 -19.75 -7.18
N ARG A 562 -9.16 -19.14 -6.18
CA ARG A 562 -8.52 -18.15 -5.33
C ARG A 562 -7.62 -18.81 -4.27
N ALA A 563 -6.32 -18.60 -4.39
CA ALA A 563 -5.31 -19.22 -3.51
C ALA A 563 -5.50 -18.87 -2.02
N ASP A 564 -5.93 -17.65 -1.72
CA ASP A 564 -6.17 -17.13 -0.37
C ASP A 564 -7.65 -17.27 0.06
N PHE A 565 -8.47 -18.08 -0.62
CA PHE A 565 -9.89 -18.22 -0.26
C PHE A 565 -10.09 -18.72 1.17
N ARG A 566 -9.17 -19.57 1.63
CA ARG A 566 -9.21 -20.31 2.89
C ARG A 566 -8.52 -19.56 4.05
N ILE A 567 -8.15 -18.28 3.88
CA ILE A 567 -7.45 -17.49 4.92
C ILE A 567 -8.20 -17.34 6.25
N TYR A 568 -9.51 -17.61 6.26
CA TYR A 568 -10.37 -17.45 7.42
C TYR A 568 -10.54 -18.74 8.26
N GLU A 569 -9.86 -19.82 7.91
CA GLU A 569 -9.99 -21.11 8.61
C GLU A 569 -8.69 -21.89 8.77
N THR A 570 -7.56 -21.40 8.25
CA THR A 570 -6.28 -22.09 8.42
C THR A 570 -5.52 -21.55 9.63
N SER A 571 -4.82 -22.45 10.32
CA SER A 571 -3.99 -22.12 11.48
C SER A 571 -2.78 -21.25 11.14
N GLN A 572 -2.49 -21.05 9.85
CA GLN A 572 -1.48 -20.11 9.38
C GLN A 572 -1.86 -18.67 9.73
N TYR A 573 -3.15 -18.32 9.65
CA TYR A 573 -3.61 -16.93 9.78
C TYR A 573 -4.31 -16.63 11.11
N MET A 574 -4.69 -17.65 11.87
CA MET A 574 -5.35 -17.47 13.17
C MET A 574 -5.13 -18.65 14.12
N ASP A 575 -5.20 -18.39 15.42
CA ASP A 575 -5.06 -19.43 16.43
C ASP A 575 -6.35 -20.27 16.56
N ASN A 576 -6.21 -21.60 16.52
CA ASN A 576 -7.28 -22.58 16.79
C ASN A 576 -8.59 -22.30 16.02
N PRO A 577 -8.56 -22.25 14.67
CA PRO A 577 -9.74 -21.93 13.88
C PRO A 577 -10.87 -22.95 14.14
N THR A 578 -12.08 -22.47 14.40
CA THR A 578 -13.28 -23.32 14.36
C THR A 578 -13.64 -23.63 12.90
N PRO A 579 -14.29 -24.77 12.61
CA PRO A 579 -14.65 -25.11 11.23
C PRO A 579 -15.59 -24.07 10.61
N VAL A 580 -15.41 -23.80 9.31
CA VAL A 580 -16.40 -23.12 8.47
C VAL A 580 -16.79 -24.03 7.33
N ILE A 581 -17.99 -23.80 6.80
CA ILE A 581 -18.58 -24.63 5.76
C ILE A 581 -18.71 -23.78 4.51
N TYR A 582 -18.41 -24.38 3.37
CA TYR A 582 -18.56 -23.74 2.07
C TYR A 582 -19.59 -24.51 1.26
N PRO A 583 -20.54 -23.83 0.61
CA PRO A 583 -21.44 -24.48 -0.32
C PRO A 583 -20.64 -25.09 -1.48
N PRO A 584 -21.11 -26.21 -2.05
CA PRO A 584 -20.45 -26.80 -3.22
C PRO A 584 -20.50 -25.84 -4.40
N ALA A 585 -19.40 -25.73 -5.15
CA ALA A 585 -19.31 -24.87 -6.34
C ALA A 585 -20.38 -25.19 -7.40
N SER A 586 -20.95 -26.41 -7.39
CA SER A 586 -22.02 -26.84 -8.30
C SER A 586 -23.35 -26.09 -8.12
N ILE A 587 -23.59 -25.47 -6.95
CA ILE A 587 -24.81 -24.67 -6.72
C ILE A 587 -24.57 -23.17 -6.89
N ILE A 588 -23.40 -22.78 -7.38
CA ILE A 588 -22.99 -21.38 -7.57
C ILE A 588 -22.63 -21.16 -9.03
N SER A 589 -23.09 -20.05 -9.59
CA SER A 589 -22.72 -19.62 -10.94
C SER A 589 -22.26 -18.17 -10.91
N ASP A 590 -21.12 -17.90 -11.54
CA ASP A 590 -20.60 -16.54 -11.66
C ASP A 590 -21.43 -15.74 -12.66
N SER A 591 -21.71 -14.51 -12.30
CA SER A 591 -22.43 -13.58 -13.16
C SER A 591 -21.53 -13.07 -14.26
N SER A 592 -22.09 -12.96 -15.46
CA SER A 592 -21.53 -12.11 -16.52
C SER A 592 -22.01 -10.66 -16.41
N PHE A 593 -23.00 -10.37 -15.54
CA PHE A 593 -23.58 -9.06 -15.39
C PHE A 593 -22.87 -8.27 -14.30
N ASP A 594 -22.46 -7.07 -14.68
CA ASP A 594 -21.91 -6.11 -13.75
C ASP A 594 -23.04 -5.27 -13.16
N VAL A 595 -23.42 -5.59 -11.92
CA VAL A 595 -24.51 -4.88 -11.22
C VAL A 595 -24.05 -3.48 -10.77
N GLY A 596 -22.75 -3.18 -10.81
CA GLY A 596 -22.15 -1.92 -10.36
C GLY A 596 -21.64 -0.99 -11.46
N GLY A 597 -21.75 -1.38 -12.74
CA GLY A 597 -21.14 -0.65 -13.84
C GLY A 597 -19.60 -0.75 -13.83
N ASN A 598 -19.05 -1.77 -13.19
CA ASN A 598 -17.63 -2.05 -13.26
C ASN A 598 -17.25 -2.51 -14.68
N ARG A 599 -15.96 -2.35 -15.01
CA ARG A 599 -15.44 -2.64 -16.34
C ARG A 599 -15.36 -4.14 -16.57
N THR A 600 -15.62 -4.60 -17.79
CA THR A 600 -15.41 -6.00 -18.23
C THR A 600 -13.98 -6.52 -18.03
N ASP A 601 -13.04 -5.63 -17.72
CA ASP A 601 -11.63 -5.92 -17.49
C ASP A 601 -11.31 -6.17 -16.00
N GLU A 602 -12.31 -6.16 -15.11
CA GLU A 602 -12.07 -6.45 -13.70
C GLU A 602 -11.60 -7.89 -13.49
N PRO A 603 -10.68 -8.12 -12.52
CA PRO A 603 -10.24 -9.45 -12.16
C PRO A 603 -11.43 -10.37 -11.87
N GLU A 604 -11.41 -11.59 -12.39
CA GLU A 604 -12.54 -12.55 -12.28
C GLU A 604 -13.02 -12.77 -10.84
N GLY A 605 -12.12 -12.59 -9.86
CA GLY A 605 -12.44 -12.68 -8.43
C GLY A 605 -13.34 -11.57 -7.88
N LEU A 606 -13.67 -10.54 -8.66
CA LEU A 606 -14.59 -9.46 -8.29
C LEU A 606 -16.03 -9.66 -8.78
N ARG A 607 -16.28 -10.66 -9.64
CA ARG A 607 -17.60 -10.90 -10.23
C ARG A 607 -18.66 -11.20 -9.17
N ASN A 608 -19.86 -10.70 -9.43
CA ASN A 608 -21.08 -11.10 -8.70
C ASN A 608 -21.46 -12.54 -9.06
N PHE A 609 -22.38 -13.13 -8.32
CA PHE A 609 -22.75 -14.53 -8.49
C PHE A 609 -24.21 -14.80 -8.16
N ARG A 610 -24.71 -15.95 -8.62
CA ARG A 610 -26.02 -16.51 -8.26
C ARG A 610 -25.84 -17.79 -7.48
N VAL A 611 -26.81 -18.07 -6.63
CA VAL A 611 -26.90 -19.32 -5.88
C VAL A 611 -28.19 -20.03 -6.26
N ASN A 612 -28.10 -21.30 -6.64
CA ASN A 612 -29.27 -22.15 -6.80
C ASN A 612 -29.93 -22.36 -5.43
N LEU A 613 -31.12 -21.75 -5.23
CA LEU A 613 -31.78 -21.72 -3.92
C LEU A 613 -32.16 -23.11 -3.41
N ASP A 614 -32.63 -24.01 -4.26
CA ASP A 614 -33.00 -25.38 -3.83
C ASP A 614 -31.77 -26.15 -3.33
N GLY A 615 -30.66 -26.04 -4.07
CA GLY A 615 -29.38 -26.60 -3.69
C GLY A 615 -28.84 -26.00 -2.39
N TRP A 616 -29.00 -24.68 -2.20
CA TRP A 616 -28.62 -23.97 -0.99
C TRP A 616 -29.42 -24.40 0.24
N LEU A 617 -30.75 -24.47 0.12
CA LEU A 617 -31.62 -24.91 1.21
C LEU A 617 -31.34 -26.36 1.62
N SER A 618 -31.08 -27.24 0.63
CA SER A 618 -30.65 -28.63 0.87
C SER A 618 -29.30 -28.70 1.56
N PHE A 619 -28.36 -27.83 1.18
CA PHE A 619 -27.06 -27.72 1.82
C PHE A 619 -27.17 -27.25 3.28
N LEU A 620 -28.03 -26.27 3.58
CA LEU A 620 -28.28 -25.80 4.95
C LEU A 620 -28.90 -26.89 5.83
N ASP A 621 -29.82 -27.70 5.30
CA ASP A 621 -30.38 -28.84 6.04
C ASP A 621 -29.29 -29.78 6.55
N ILE A 622 -28.35 -30.15 5.67
CA ILE A 622 -27.27 -31.08 6.01
C ILE A 622 -26.31 -30.43 7.01
N SER A 623 -25.87 -29.21 6.70
CA SER A 623 -24.78 -28.53 7.41
C SER A 623 -25.21 -28.04 8.80
N CYS A 624 -26.39 -27.42 8.91
CA CYS A 624 -26.85 -26.85 10.17
C CYS A 624 -27.44 -27.90 11.12
N SER A 625 -27.97 -29.02 10.59
CA SER A 625 -28.44 -30.14 11.44
C SER A 625 -27.31 -30.87 12.16
N GLN A 626 -26.08 -30.81 11.63
CA GLN A 626 -24.90 -31.28 12.34
C GLN A 626 -24.57 -30.34 13.50
N TYR A 627 -24.54 -29.03 13.22
CA TYR A 627 -24.26 -28.00 14.22
C TYR A 627 -25.23 -28.04 15.41
N ARG A 628 -26.54 -28.18 15.16
CA ARG A 628 -27.56 -28.29 16.22
C ARG A 628 -27.28 -29.42 17.21
N ARG A 629 -26.76 -30.56 16.74
CA ARG A 629 -26.47 -31.72 17.60
C ARG A 629 -25.30 -31.47 18.55
N GLU A 630 -24.36 -30.63 18.15
CA GLU A 630 -23.14 -30.34 18.90
C GLU A 630 -23.35 -29.18 19.89
N THR A 631 -24.09 -28.14 19.49
CA THR A 631 -24.19 -26.89 20.27
C THR A 631 -25.37 -26.84 21.26
N LEU A 632 -26.47 -27.56 21.00
CA LEU A 632 -27.64 -27.55 21.91
C LEU A 632 -27.65 -28.70 22.93
N ASN A 633 -26.79 -29.71 22.75
CA ASN A 633 -26.69 -30.85 23.67
C ASN A 633 -25.48 -30.75 24.62
N GLY A 634 -24.63 -29.75 24.45
CA GLY A 634 -23.55 -29.39 25.39
C GLY A 634 -23.94 -28.16 26.20
#